data_AF-A0A0C1D921-F1
#
_entry.id   AF-A0A0C1D921-F1
#
_cell.length_a   1.000
_cell.length_b   1.000
_cell.length_c   1.000
_cell.angle_alpha   90.00
_cell.angle_beta   90.00
_cell.angle_gamma   90.00
#
_symmetry.space_group_name_H-M   'P 1'
#
loop_
_entity.id
_entity.type
_entity.pdbx_description
1 polymer ?
#
loop_
_entity_poly.entity_id
_entity_poly.type
_entity_poly.pdbx_seq_one_letter_code
_entity_poly.pdbx_strand_id
1 'polypeptide(L)'
;MLICLLFLILKRRKLEKGSNYFIFGLGILTFIEIYCTLQKFINITYNSSILYVIGINLIVFLLFFLYFQSILISEKLKRVNLLLIVLFLLNYIGSAIFVENFFTRFPFFSYFVEVVLLTGSIFLVMSQTFNSDKILGLGHYFPFWVCISLLVTYLGVLPLLVISYTATNLMNLNIFFVLLFLVNVAGYTILFFGILKAKKEI
;
A
#
# COMPACT_ATOMS: atom_id res chain seq x y z
N MET A 1 -1.43 0.18 -12.94
CA MET A 1 -2.47 0.01 -11.90
C MET A 1 -3.80 -0.50 -12.45
N LEU A 2 -4.48 0.21 -13.37
CA LEU A 2 -5.77 -0.24 -13.97
C LEU A 2 -5.72 -1.67 -14.55
N ILE A 3 -4.69 -1.99 -15.32
CA ILE A 3 -4.48 -3.34 -15.87
C ILE A 3 -4.41 -4.37 -14.73
N CYS A 4 -3.66 -4.08 -13.66
CA CYS A 4 -3.56 -4.98 -12.50
C CYS A 4 -4.92 -5.18 -11.83
N LEU A 5 -5.72 -4.13 -11.68
CA LEU A 5 -7.08 -4.20 -11.13
C LEU A 5 -7.97 -5.13 -11.96
N LEU A 6 -7.99 -4.94 -13.29
CA LEU A 6 -8.80 -5.77 -14.19
C LEU A 6 -8.41 -7.24 -14.08
N PHE A 7 -7.11 -7.55 -14.10
CA PHE A 7 -6.63 -8.92 -13.96
C PHE A 7 -6.92 -9.52 -12.58
N LEU A 8 -6.85 -8.74 -11.50
CA LEU A 8 -7.24 -9.17 -10.17
C LEU A 8 -8.71 -9.55 -10.09
N ILE A 9 -9.59 -8.75 -10.69
CA ILE A 9 -11.03 -9.03 -10.74
C ILE A 9 -11.28 -10.33 -11.53
N LEU A 10 -10.65 -10.48 -12.70
CA LEU A 10 -10.77 -11.68 -13.54
C LEU A 10 -10.27 -12.96 -12.83
N LYS A 11 -9.14 -12.87 -12.12
CA LYS A 11 -8.53 -14.01 -11.42
C LYS A 11 -9.00 -14.18 -9.97
N ARG A 12 -9.96 -13.38 -9.49
CA ARG A 12 -10.41 -13.35 -8.08
C ARG A 12 -10.68 -14.74 -7.48
N ARG A 13 -11.26 -15.66 -8.26
CA ARG A 13 -11.58 -17.03 -7.82
C ARG A 13 -10.35 -17.93 -7.55
N LYS A 14 -9.18 -17.54 -8.06
CA LYS A 14 -7.90 -18.25 -7.92
C LYS A 14 -7.02 -17.67 -6.80
N LEU A 15 -7.46 -16.60 -6.15
CA LEU A 15 -6.71 -15.93 -5.10
C LEU A 15 -7.10 -16.46 -3.71
N GLU A 16 -6.24 -16.22 -2.74
CA GLU A 16 -6.43 -16.58 -1.33
C GLU A 16 -7.67 -15.93 -0.71
N LYS A 17 -8.21 -16.54 0.35
CA LYS A 17 -9.30 -15.92 1.12
C LYS A 17 -8.82 -14.57 1.65
N GLY A 18 -9.67 -13.54 1.52
CA GLY A 18 -9.33 -12.18 1.94
C GLY A 18 -8.69 -11.28 0.86
N SER A 19 -8.32 -11.81 -0.31
CA SER A 19 -7.85 -10.99 -1.45
C SER A 19 -8.85 -9.90 -1.89
N ASN A 20 -10.12 -9.99 -1.50
CA ASN A 20 -11.11 -8.93 -1.72
C ASN A 20 -10.71 -7.60 -1.08
N TYR A 21 -10.12 -7.62 0.12
CA TYR A 21 -9.64 -6.39 0.78
C TYR A 21 -8.57 -5.70 -0.06
N PHE A 22 -7.63 -6.48 -0.60
CA PHE A 22 -6.59 -5.96 -1.48
C PHE A 22 -7.15 -5.42 -2.80
N ILE A 23 -8.08 -6.15 -3.43
CA ILE A 23 -8.76 -5.69 -4.66
C ILE A 23 -9.50 -4.38 -4.43
N PHE A 24 -10.23 -4.28 -3.32
CA PHE A 24 -10.97 -3.08 -2.97
C PHE A 24 -10.03 -1.91 -2.65
N GLY A 25 -8.95 -2.14 -1.93
CA GLY A 25 -7.91 -1.13 -1.66
C GLY A 25 -7.28 -0.62 -2.95
N LEU A 26 -6.90 -1.52 -3.87
CA LEU A 26 -6.35 -1.12 -5.17
C LEU A 26 -7.39 -0.40 -6.05
N GLY A 27 -8.67 -0.76 -5.91
CA GLY A 27 -9.80 -0.08 -6.55
C GLY A 27 -9.97 1.35 -6.10
N ILE A 28 -10.02 1.59 -4.78
CA ILE A 28 -10.08 2.93 -4.20
C ILE A 28 -8.86 3.75 -4.60
N LEU A 29 -7.66 3.18 -4.50
CA LEU A 29 -6.43 3.84 -4.92
C LEU A 29 -6.49 4.27 -6.39
N THR A 30 -6.95 3.37 -7.28
CA THR A 30 -7.11 3.67 -8.70
C THR A 30 -8.12 4.77 -8.96
N PHE A 31 -9.26 4.72 -8.26
CA PHE A 31 -10.31 5.72 -8.39
C PHE A 31 -9.82 7.11 -7.93
N ILE A 32 -9.14 7.19 -6.79
CA ILE A 32 -8.61 8.45 -6.25
C ILE A 32 -7.57 9.04 -7.19
N GLU A 33 -6.65 8.24 -7.72
CA GLU A 33 -5.62 8.70 -8.66
C GLU A 33 -6.25 9.25 -9.95
N ILE A 34 -7.21 8.55 -10.55
CA ILE A 34 -7.93 9.03 -11.73
C ILE A 34 -8.70 10.31 -11.41
N TYR A 35 -9.45 10.33 -10.32
CA TYR A 35 -10.25 11.49 -9.92
C TYR A 35 -9.38 12.73 -9.67
N CYS A 36 -8.28 12.59 -8.93
CA CYS A 36 -7.36 13.69 -8.66
C CYS A 36 -6.67 14.18 -9.93
N THR A 37 -6.31 13.27 -10.84
CA THR A 37 -5.71 13.63 -12.13
C THR A 37 -6.69 14.43 -13.00
N LEU A 38 -7.95 13.97 -13.10
CA LEU A 38 -9.00 14.67 -13.84
C LEU A 38 -9.29 16.04 -13.23
N GLN A 39 -9.39 16.14 -11.90
CA GLN A 39 -9.64 17.43 -11.24
C GLN A 39 -8.49 18.42 -11.42
N LYS A 40 -7.23 17.96 -11.37
CA LYS A 40 -6.07 18.83 -11.63
C LYS A 40 -6.01 19.28 -13.09
N PHE A 41 -6.48 18.47 -14.03
CA PHE A 41 -6.60 18.86 -15.43
C PHE A 41 -7.62 19.99 -15.63
N ILE A 42 -8.72 19.98 -14.87
CA ILE A 42 -9.78 21.01 -14.92
C ILE A 42 -9.39 22.25 -14.11
N ASN A 43 -8.86 22.05 -12.90
CA ASN A 43 -8.44 23.11 -11.99
C ASN A 43 -7.06 22.80 -11.41
N ILE A 44 -6.05 23.51 -11.89
CA ILE A 44 -4.64 23.36 -11.47
C ILE A 44 -4.46 23.61 -9.96
N THR A 45 -5.33 24.42 -9.34
CA THR A 45 -5.25 24.76 -7.90
C THR A 45 -5.99 23.78 -6.99
N TYR A 46 -6.55 22.70 -7.54
CA TYR A 46 -7.29 21.70 -6.76
C TYR A 46 -6.40 21.05 -5.68
N ASN A 47 -6.78 21.20 -4.41
CA ASN A 47 -6.09 20.55 -3.30
C ASN A 47 -6.57 19.11 -3.14
N SER A 48 -5.75 18.16 -3.62
CA SER A 48 -6.02 16.73 -3.48
C SER A 48 -5.73 16.17 -2.08
N SER A 49 -5.11 16.94 -1.17
CA SER A 49 -4.57 16.43 0.10
C SER A 49 -5.61 15.69 0.93
N ILE A 50 -6.84 16.22 1.04
CA ILE A 50 -7.89 15.60 1.86
C ILE A 50 -8.27 14.20 1.36
N LEU A 51 -8.30 14.00 0.03
CA LEU A 51 -8.60 12.70 -0.57
C LEU A 51 -7.45 11.72 -0.37
N TYR A 52 -6.20 12.18 -0.42
CA TYR A 52 -5.04 11.32 -0.12
C TYR A 52 -5.02 10.94 1.37
N VAL A 53 -5.26 11.88 2.28
CA VAL A 53 -5.22 11.64 3.73
C VAL A 53 -6.35 10.69 4.16
N ILE A 54 -7.58 10.93 3.76
CA ILE A 54 -8.70 10.05 4.15
C ILE A 54 -8.74 8.79 3.29
N GLY A 55 -8.67 8.97 1.97
CA GLY A 55 -8.87 7.86 1.04
C GLY A 55 -7.69 6.90 1.02
N ILE A 56 -6.45 7.40 0.98
CA ILE A 56 -5.27 6.54 0.88
C ILE A 56 -4.73 6.23 2.29
N ASN A 57 -4.34 7.24 3.06
CA ASN A 57 -3.66 7.01 4.35
C ASN A 57 -4.57 6.32 5.39
N LEU A 58 -5.88 6.58 5.40
CA LEU A 58 -6.80 5.82 6.25
C LEU A 58 -7.34 4.57 5.54
N ILE A 59 -8.13 4.75 4.48
CA ILE A 59 -8.95 3.65 3.96
C ILE A 59 -8.10 2.59 3.23
N VAL A 60 -7.22 2.98 2.30
CA VAL A 60 -6.39 2.01 1.55
C VAL A 60 -5.43 1.27 2.48
N PHE A 61 -4.72 1.97 3.38
CA PHE A 61 -3.84 1.31 4.35
C PHE A 61 -4.60 0.35 5.26
N LEU A 62 -5.77 0.75 5.79
CA LEU A 62 -6.61 -0.15 6.60
C LEU A 62 -6.98 -1.42 5.83
N LEU A 63 -7.34 -1.30 4.56
CA LEU A 63 -7.65 -2.45 3.71
C LEU A 63 -6.43 -3.35 3.48
N PHE A 64 -5.22 -2.81 3.38
CA PHE A 64 -4.00 -3.61 3.32
C PHE A 64 -3.70 -4.33 4.63
N PHE A 65 -3.89 -3.66 5.77
CA PHE A 65 -3.75 -4.33 7.07
C PHE A 65 -4.78 -5.46 7.25
N LEU A 66 -6.04 -5.22 6.88
CA LEU A 66 -7.09 -6.25 6.92
C LEU A 66 -6.82 -7.39 5.95
N TYR A 67 -6.26 -7.10 4.77
CA TYR A 67 -5.75 -8.12 3.86
C TYR A 67 -4.71 -8.99 4.55
N PHE A 68 -3.68 -8.40 5.17
CA PHE A 68 -2.66 -9.17 5.89
C PHE A 68 -3.22 -9.95 7.08
N GLN A 69 -4.16 -9.37 7.82
CA GLN A 69 -4.86 -10.06 8.91
C GLN A 69 -5.58 -11.32 8.43
N SER A 70 -6.20 -11.25 7.25
CA SER A 70 -7.00 -12.34 6.70
C SER A 70 -6.19 -13.52 6.17
N ILE A 71 -4.95 -13.29 5.76
CA ILE A 71 -4.07 -14.33 5.19
C ILE A 71 -3.12 -14.97 6.22
N LEU A 72 -2.91 -14.33 7.37
CA LEU A 72 -2.18 -14.93 8.48
C LEU A 72 -2.96 -16.15 8.98
N ILE A 73 -2.26 -17.25 9.22
CA ILE A 73 -2.82 -18.52 9.68
C ILE A 73 -2.58 -18.67 11.18
N SER A 74 -1.35 -18.38 11.62
CA SER A 74 -0.96 -18.47 13.04
C SER A 74 -1.71 -17.44 13.89
N GLU A 75 -2.44 -17.92 14.89
CA GLU A 75 -3.17 -17.07 15.84
C GLU A 75 -2.25 -16.10 16.60
N LYS A 76 -1.00 -16.50 16.88
CA LYS A 76 -0.01 -15.62 17.50
C LYS A 76 0.31 -14.43 16.58
N LEU A 77 0.58 -14.70 15.30
CA LEU A 77 0.90 -13.65 14.32
C LEU A 77 -0.31 -12.75 14.04
N LYS A 78 -1.53 -13.32 13.99
CA LYS A 78 -2.77 -12.55 13.88
C LYS A 78 -2.97 -11.57 15.02
N ARG A 79 -2.63 -11.95 16.27
CA ARG A 79 -2.72 -11.03 17.42
C ARG A 79 -1.72 -9.89 17.29
N VAL A 80 -0.49 -10.18 16.86
CA VAL A 80 0.53 -9.14 16.63
C VAL A 80 0.09 -8.20 15.51
N ASN A 81 -0.44 -8.73 14.40
CA ASN A 81 -0.93 -7.89 13.31
C ASN A 81 -2.17 -7.06 13.70
N LEU A 82 -3.05 -7.59 14.57
CA LEU A 82 -4.15 -6.83 15.14
C LEU A 82 -3.63 -5.67 16.02
N LEU A 83 -2.56 -5.89 16.79
CA LEU A 83 -1.90 -4.82 17.54
C LEU A 83 -1.37 -3.74 16.58
N LEU A 84 -0.75 -4.11 15.46
CA LEU A 84 -0.31 -3.15 14.44
C LEU A 84 -1.48 -2.34 13.85
N ILE A 85 -2.63 -2.97 13.61
CA ILE A 85 -3.86 -2.28 13.17
C ILE A 85 -4.32 -1.25 14.22
N VAL A 86 -4.34 -1.62 15.49
CA VAL A 86 -4.73 -0.72 16.57
C VAL A 86 -3.77 0.46 16.66
N LEU A 87 -2.45 0.22 16.60
CA LEU A 87 -1.45 1.28 16.58
C LEU A 87 -1.61 2.20 15.37
N PHE A 88 -1.90 1.65 14.20
CA PHE A 88 -2.19 2.43 12.99
C PHE A 88 -3.38 3.37 13.20
N LEU A 89 -4.50 2.87 13.74
CA LEU A 89 -5.68 3.68 14.00
C LEU A 89 -5.41 4.76 15.07
N LEU A 90 -4.69 4.42 16.14
CA LEU A 90 -4.29 5.39 17.17
C LEU A 90 -3.37 6.47 16.60
N ASN A 91 -2.41 6.11 15.74
CA ASN A 91 -1.54 7.07 15.06
C ASN A 91 -2.32 8.01 14.16
N TYR A 92 -3.25 7.48 13.36
CA TYR A 92 -4.08 8.29 12.47
C TYR A 92 -5.01 9.22 13.25
N ILE A 93 -5.74 8.70 14.25
CA ILE A 93 -6.67 9.50 15.08
C ILE A 93 -5.90 10.55 15.88
N GLY A 94 -4.78 10.17 16.50
CA GLY A 94 -3.91 11.10 17.22
C GLY A 94 -3.40 12.20 16.30
N SER A 95 -2.93 11.86 15.10
CA SER A 95 -2.47 12.86 14.13
C SER A 95 -3.61 13.76 13.66
N ALA A 96 -4.81 13.23 13.44
CA ALA A 96 -5.98 14.02 13.05
C ALA A 96 -6.43 15.03 14.12
N ILE A 97 -6.20 14.73 15.41
CA ILE A 97 -6.56 15.61 16.53
C ILE A 97 -5.45 16.63 16.84
N PHE A 98 -4.20 16.20 16.84
CA PHE A 98 -3.08 17.00 17.37
C PHE A 98 -2.23 17.68 16.29
N VAL A 99 -2.30 17.27 15.02
CA VAL A 99 -1.52 17.87 13.95
C VAL A 99 -2.34 18.92 13.20
N GLU A 100 -1.91 20.17 13.31
CA GLU A 100 -2.50 21.25 12.51
C GLU A 100 -2.37 20.96 11.01
N ASN A 101 -3.40 21.30 10.24
CA ASN A 101 -3.42 21.10 8.79
C ASN A 101 -3.32 19.62 8.32
N PHE A 102 -3.59 18.65 9.20
CA PHE A 102 -3.51 17.22 8.87
C PHE A 102 -4.29 16.83 7.60
N PHE A 103 -5.45 17.43 7.36
CA PHE A 103 -6.29 17.15 6.18
C PHE A 103 -5.98 18.05 4.98
N THR A 104 -5.30 19.18 5.19
CA THR A 104 -5.09 20.20 4.16
C THR A 104 -3.70 20.16 3.55
N ARG A 105 -2.73 19.53 4.24
CA ARG A 105 -1.36 19.26 3.77
C ARG A 105 -1.01 17.79 3.96
N PHE A 106 -0.02 17.30 3.22
CA PHE A 106 0.43 15.91 3.35
C PHE A 106 1.10 15.67 4.72
N PRO A 107 0.57 14.76 5.58
CA PRO A 107 1.08 14.55 6.92
C PRO A 107 2.25 13.55 6.92
N PHE A 108 3.44 14.04 6.57
CA PHE A 108 4.64 13.21 6.37
C PHE A 108 4.94 12.26 7.54
N PHE A 109 4.94 12.74 8.78
CA PHE A 109 5.26 11.91 9.96
C PHE A 109 4.22 10.81 10.20
N SER A 110 2.93 11.11 10.06
CA SER A 110 1.88 10.09 10.17
C SER A 110 2.07 9.02 9.12
N TYR A 111 2.26 9.43 7.86
CA TYR A 111 2.48 8.51 6.74
C TYR A 111 3.73 7.64 6.93
N PHE A 112 4.83 8.21 7.44
CA PHE A 112 6.03 7.46 7.75
C PHE A 112 5.74 6.32 8.75
N VAL A 113 5.03 6.62 9.84
CA VAL A 113 4.64 5.61 10.84
C VAL A 113 3.74 4.55 10.20
N GLU A 114 2.77 4.94 9.37
CA GLU A 114 1.88 4.03 8.65
C GLU A 114 2.68 3.03 7.78
N VAL A 115 3.68 3.49 7.03
CA VAL A 115 4.54 2.64 6.20
C VAL A 115 5.40 1.68 7.05
N VAL A 116 5.91 2.14 8.19
CA VAL A 116 6.67 1.29 9.12
C VAL A 116 5.78 0.18 9.68
N LEU A 117 4.57 0.52 10.12
CA LEU A 117 3.59 -0.46 10.62
C LEU A 117 3.19 -1.46 9.52
N LEU A 118 2.93 -0.99 8.30
CA LEU A 118 2.62 -1.84 7.14
C LEU A 118 3.76 -2.81 6.85
N THR A 119 5.01 -2.34 6.93
CA THR A 119 6.21 -3.17 6.78
C THR A 119 6.27 -4.26 7.86
N GLY A 120 5.87 -3.94 9.09
CA GLY A 120 5.70 -4.92 10.16
C GLY A 120 4.69 -6.02 9.79
N SER A 121 3.53 -5.66 9.25
CA SER A 121 2.53 -6.63 8.78
C SER A 121 3.05 -7.51 7.65
N ILE A 122 3.76 -6.91 6.69
CA ILE A 122 4.41 -7.64 5.59
C ILE A 122 5.43 -8.64 6.15
N PHE A 123 6.25 -8.22 7.12
CA PHE A 123 7.24 -9.09 7.75
C PHE A 123 6.59 -10.30 8.43
N LEU A 124 5.47 -10.12 9.14
CA LEU A 124 4.74 -11.23 9.77
C LEU A 124 4.29 -12.27 8.75
N VAL A 125 3.75 -11.82 7.62
CA VAL A 125 3.28 -12.70 6.53
C VAL A 125 4.46 -13.43 5.91
N MET A 126 5.53 -12.70 5.56
CA MET A 126 6.74 -13.28 4.95
C MET A 126 7.39 -14.31 5.89
N SER A 127 7.48 -14.01 7.19
CA SER A 127 7.99 -14.93 8.21
C SER A 127 7.16 -16.21 8.29
N GLN A 128 5.82 -16.10 8.24
CA GLN A 128 4.96 -17.28 8.19
C GLN A 128 5.18 -18.08 6.90
N THR A 129 5.24 -17.42 5.75
CA THR A 129 5.42 -18.07 4.44
C THR A 129 6.73 -18.84 4.37
N PHE A 130 7.85 -18.24 4.80
CA PHE A 130 9.16 -18.90 4.77
C PHE A 130 9.30 -20.04 5.76
N ASN A 131 8.55 -20.02 6.87
CA ASN A 131 8.52 -21.10 7.86
C ASN A 131 7.41 -22.13 7.58
N SER A 132 6.88 -22.19 6.36
CA SER A 132 5.80 -23.10 5.96
C SER A 132 6.12 -23.78 4.63
N ASP A 133 5.38 -24.85 4.30
CA ASP A 133 5.54 -25.58 3.03
C ASP A 133 5.26 -24.70 1.79
N LYS A 134 4.61 -23.55 1.96
CA LYS A 134 4.39 -22.54 0.91
C LYS A 134 5.70 -21.99 0.33
N ILE A 135 6.83 -22.16 1.02
CA ILE A 135 8.16 -21.80 0.50
C ILE A 135 8.47 -22.51 -0.83
N LEU A 136 8.02 -23.77 -1.00
CA LEU A 136 8.26 -24.58 -2.20
C LEU A 136 7.47 -24.07 -3.41
N GLY A 137 6.39 -23.33 -3.16
CA GLY A 137 5.47 -22.78 -4.16
C GLY A 137 5.50 -21.25 -4.28
N LEU A 138 6.51 -20.56 -3.71
CA LEU A 138 6.60 -19.10 -3.61
C LEU A 138 6.26 -18.35 -4.92
N GLY A 139 6.73 -18.88 -6.05
CA GLY A 139 6.47 -18.28 -7.37
C GLY A 139 4.98 -18.21 -7.74
N HIS A 140 4.15 -19.10 -7.18
CA HIS A 140 2.71 -19.18 -7.40
C HIS A 140 1.87 -18.59 -6.26
N TYR A 141 2.48 -18.34 -5.10
CA TYR A 141 1.81 -17.82 -3.91
C TYR A 141 1.54 -16.31 -4.05
N PHE A 142 0.30 -15.94 -4.37
CA PHE A 142 -0.07 -14.55 -4.63
C PHE A 142 0.28 -13.55 -3.51
N PRO A 143 0.06 -13.85 -2.20
CA PRO A 143 0.39 -12.92 -1.13
C PRO A 143 1.87 -12.55 -1.03
N PHE A 144 2.78 -13.42 -1.45
CA PHE A 144 4.21 -13.09 -1.54
C PHE A 144 4.46 -11.95 -2.53
N TRP A 145 3.85 -12.01 -3.71
CA TRP A 145 3.98 -10.95 -4.72
C TRP A 145 3.35 -9.63 -4.27
N VAL A 146 2.24 -9.70 -3.51
CA VAL A 146 1.64 -8.51 -2.89
C VAL A 146 2.60 -7.89 -1.88
N CYS A 147 3.24 -8.69 -1.03
CA CYS A 147 4.24 -8.21 -0.07
C CYS A 147 5.38 -7.47 -0.78
N ILE A 148 5.99 -8.07 -1.80
CA ILE A 148 7.10 -7.44 -2.54
C ILE A 148 6.63 -6.16 -3.24
N SER A 149 5.48 -6.20 -3.91
CA SER A 149 4.93 -5.03 -4.59
C SER A 149 4.72 -3.86 -3.63
N LEU A 150 4.09 -4.11 -2.47
CA LEU A 150 3.85 -3.08 -1.46
C LEU A 150 5.14 -2.57 -0.83
N LEU A 151 6.13 -3.44 -0.54
CA LEU A 151 7.43 -2.99 -0.07
C LEU A 151 8.10 -2.07 -1.09
N VAL A 152 8.19 -2.49 -2.35
CA VAL A 152 8.82 -1.67 -3.40
C VAL A 152 8.10 -0.34 -3.56
N THR A 153 6.76 -0.32 -3.58
CA THR A 153 6.01 0.93 -3.74
C THR A 153 6.15 1.84 -2.52
N TYR A 154 5.85 1.35 -1.31
CA TYR A 154 5.74 2.20 -0.13
C TYR A 154 7.10 2.50 0.52
N LEU A 155 8.00 1.52 0.65
CA LEU A 155 9.36 1.79 1.12
C LEU A 155 10.20 2.48 0.05
N GLY A 156 9.96 2.24 -1.25
CA GLY A 156 10.68 2.95 -2.31
C GLY A 156 10.32 4.43 -2.39
N VAL A 157 9.06 4.79 -2.10
CA VAL A 157 8.61 6.19 -2.08
C VAL A 157 9.12 6.93 -0.83
N LEU A 158 9.30 6.24 0.30
CA LEU A 158 9.61 6.87 1.57
C LEU A 158 10.92 7.69 1.57
N PRO A 159 12.08 7.19 1.07
CA PRO A 159 13.30 7.99 0.94
C PRO A 159 13.13 9.23 0.07
N LEU A 160 12.34 9.13 -1.02
CA LEU A 160 12.04 10.27 -1.88
C LEU A 160 11.27 11.35 -1.11
N LEU A 161 10.31 10.94 -0.28
CA LEU A 161 9.57 11.86 0.58
C LEU A 161 10.45 12.49 1.65
N VAL A 162 11.33 11.72 2.31
CA VAL A 162 12.30 12.25 3.28
C VAL A 162 13.18 13.33 2.64
N ILE A 163 13.74 13.05 1.45
CA ILE A 163 14.59 14.00 0.72
C ILE A 163 13.78 15.24 0.34
N SER A 164 12.54 15.08 -0.15
CA SER A 164 11.68 16.21 -0.49
C SER A 164 11.32 17.09 0.73
N TYR A 165 11.20 16.50 1.91
CA TYR A 165 10.88 17.21 3.15
C TYR A 165 12.10 17.92 3.76
N THR A 166 13.29 17.33 3.65
CA THR A 166 14.52 17.82 4.31
C THR A 166 15.42 18.68 3.42
N ALA A 167 15.38 18.48 2.10
CA ALA A 167 16.30 19.08 1.14
C ALA A 167 15.55 19.83 0.01
N THR A 168 14.52 20.58 0.38
CA THR A 168 13.59 21.30 -0.52
C THR A 168 14.26 22.16 -1.60
N ASN A 169 15.48 22.69 -1.35
CA ASN A 169 16.20 23.54 -2.30
C ASN A 169 17.18 22.80 -3.23
N LEU A 170 17.44 21.51 -3.00
CA LEU A 170 18.45 20.74 -3.74
C LEU A 170 17.84 19.79 -4.79
N MET A 171 16.55 19.48 -4.69
CA MET A 171 15.91 18.47 -5.53
C MET A 171 15.19 19.08 -6.72
N ASN A 172 15.60 18.69 -7.93
CA ASN A 172 14.84 19.02 -9.14
C ASN A 172 13.50 18.27 -9.14
N LEU A 173 12.40 19.02 -9.18
CA LEU A 173 11.03 18.49 -9.15
C LEU A 173 10.77 17.45 -10.25
N ASN A 174 11.35 17.63 -11.44
CA ASN A 174 11.18 16.67 -12.53
C ASN A 174 11.85 15.33 -12.21
N ILE A 175 13.04 15.37 -11.58
CA ILE A 175 13.74 14.15 -11.15
C ILE A 175 12.94 13.44 -10.06
N PHE A 176 12.38 14.18 -9.11
CA PHE A 176 11.50 13.63 -8.08
C PHE A 176 10.31 12.88 -8.68
N PHE A 177 9.59 13.50 -9.61
CA PHE A 177 8.43 12.86 -10.24
C PHE A 177 8.80 11.66 -11.11
N VAL A 178 9.93 11.71 -11.82
CA VAL A 178 10.44 10.56 -12.60
C VAL A 178 10.77 9.39 -11.67
N LEU A 179 11.46 9.63 -10.55
CA LEU A 179 11.77 8.58 -9.59
C LEU A 179 10.50 8.00 -8.96
N LEU A 180 9.55 8.86 -8.56
CA LEU A 180 8.28 8.43 -8.00
C LEU A 180 7.47 7.59 -9.00
N PHE A 181 7.49 7.97 -10.28
CA PHE A 181 6.88 7.20 -11.36
C PHE A 181 7.56 5.82 -11.52
N LEU A 182 8.89 5.78 -11.58
CA LEU A 182 9.65 4.53 -11.73
C LEU A 182 9.41 3.55 -10.59
N VAL A 183 9.39 4.03 -9.34
CA VAL A 183 9.11 3.20 -8.16
C VAL A 183 7.69 2.59 -8.25
N ASN A 184 6.70 3.39 -8.62
CA ASN A 184 5.33 2.90 -8.82
C ASN A 184 5.25 1.87 -9.96
N VAL A 185 5.89 2.14 -11.10
CA VAL A 185 5.93 1.20 -12.23
C VAL A 185 6.57 -0.11 -11.82
N ALA A 186 7.69 -0.09 -11.08
CA ALA A 186 8.34 -1.28 -10.56
C ALA A 186 7.40 -2.08 -9.65
N GLY A 187 6.79 -1.42 -8.65
CA GLY A 187 5.86 -2.05 -7.72
C GLY A 187 4.64 -2.69 -8.40
N TYR A 188 4.01 -1.99 -9.36
CA TYR A 188 2.86 -2.54 -10.09
C TYR A 188 3.24 -3.62 -11.11
N THR A 189 4.44 -3.56 -11.68
CA THR A 189 4.95 -4.62 -12.57
C THR A 189 5.14 -5.93 -11.80
N ILE A 190 5.73 -5.85 -10.60
CA ILE A 190 5.87 -7.01 -9.69
C ILE A 190 4.50 -7.59 -9.35
N LEU A 191 3.53 -6.74 -9.00
CA LEU A 191 2.16 -7.18 -8.73
C LEU A 191 1.55 -7.89 -9.95
N PHE A 192 1.73 -7.32 -11.15
CA PHE A 192 1.22 -7.89 -12.38
C PHE A 192 1.79 -9.28 -12.65
N PHE A 193 3.10 -9.47 -12.50
CA PHE A 193 3.72 -10.80 -12.58
C PHE A 193 3.16 -11.77 -11.55
N GLY A 194 2.93 -11.30 -10.31
CA GLY A 194 2.28 -12.09 -9.27
C GLY A 194 0.88 -12.56 -9.65
N ILE A 195 0.06 -11.67 -10.23
CA ILE A 195 -1.28 -12.02 -10.70
C ILE A 195 -1.22 -13.05 -11.83
N LEU A 196 -0.27 -12.93 -12.76
CA LEU A 196 -0.10 -13.88 -13.86
C LEU A 196 0.31 -15.27 -13.35
N LYS A 197 1.25 -15.34 -12.41
CA LYS A 197 1.75 -16.58 -11.84
C LYS A 197 0.86 -17.20 -10.77
N ALA A 198 -0.08 -16.44 -10.20
CA ALA A 198 -1.00 -16.92 -9.18
C ALA A 198 -1.77 -18.16 -9.64
N LYS A 199 -1.59 -19.25 -8.89
CA LYS A 199 -2.35 -20.48 -9.00
C LYS A 199 -3.02 -20.74 -7.65
N LYS A 200 -4.20 -21.33 -7.68
CA LYS A 200 -4.86 -21.80 -6.47
C LYS A 200 -4.10 -23.05 -6.00
N GLU A 201 -3.49 -23.00 -4.82
CA GLU A 201 -2.98 -24.21 -4.16
C GLU A 201 -4.20 -25.15 -3.96
N ILE A 202 -4.08 -26.37 -4.48
CA ILE A 202 -5.08 -27.45 -4.37
C ILE A 202 -4.90 -28.09 -3.00
#